data_AF-U7UTH8-F1
#
_entry.id   AF-U7UTH8-F1
#
_cell.length_a   1.000
_cell.length_b   1.000
_cell.length_c   1.000
_cell.angle_alpha   90.00
_cell.angle_beta   90.00
_cell.angle_gamma   90.00
#
_symmetry.space_group_name_H-M   'P 1'
#
loop_
_entity.id
_entity.type
_entity.pdbx_description
1 polymer ?
#
loop_
_entity_poly.entity_id
_entity_poly.type
_entity_poly.pdbx_seq_one_letter_code
_entity_poly.pdbx_strand_id
1 'polypeptide(L)'
;MKRNISIFLALLILLSLTACKESGNDKGASAKPTKFNEEEIESAIKVVKDNFSFPGAELKRVRYDEAKSEEEIKVFMEYGAGKDKGIDPNNVIVIFTDFDITGENPVLSKGEYKDYNWILVRTDKDSEWVIEDQGY
;
A
#
# COMPACT_ATOMS: atom_id res chain seq x y z
N MET A 1 55.73 -49.40 -24.87
CA MET A 1 55.84 -48.17 -24.06
C MET A 1 56.74 -47.17 -24.76
N LYS A 2 56.19 -46.12 -25.39
CA LYS A 2 56.89 -44.88 -25.74
C LYS A 2 55.87 -43.73 -25.73
N ARG A 3 56.19 -42.69 -24.98
CA ARG A 3 55.43 -41.45 -24.74
C ARG A 3 55.51 -40.54 -25.95
N ASN A 4 54.38 -40.02 -26.42
CA ASN A 4 54.35 -38.86 -27.32
C ASN A 4 53.49 -37.76 -26.67
N ILE A 5 54.16 -36.91 -25.88
CA ILE A 5 53.72 -35.57 -25.48
C ILE A 5 54.19 -34.63 -26.59
N SER A 6 53.28 -33.85 -27.20
CA SER A 6 53.49 -32.64 -28.04
C SER A 6 52.33 -32.52 -29.03
N ILE A 7 51.67 -31.40 -29.33
CA ILE A 7 52.07 -29.98 -29.31
C ILE A 7 50.77 -29.15 -29.53
N PHE A 8 50.60 -28.10 -28.71
CA PHE A 8 50.09 -26.76 -29.04
C PHE A 8 48.61 -26.48 -29.41
N LEU A 9 47.98 -25.76 -28.48
CA LEU A 9 47.62 -24.34 -28.63
C LEU A 9 46.65 -23.98 -29.77
N ALA A 10 45.37 -24.34 -29.61
CA ALA A 10 44.28 -23.64 -30.27
C ALA A 10 42.95 -23.92 -29.54
N LEU A 11 42.72 -23.29 -28.39
CA LEU A 11 41.38 -22.99 -27.85
C LEU A 11 41.53 -22.09 -26.61
N LEU A 12 42.34 -21.04 -26.79
CA LEU A 12 42.20 -19.81 -26.03
C LEU A 12 41.00 -19.05 -26.61
N ILE A 13 40.08 -18.68 -25.72
CA ILE A 13 39.21 -17.51 -25.85
C ILE A 13 38.21 -17.57 -27.00
N LEU A 14 37.02 -18.12 -26.72
CA LEU A 14 35.80 -17.63 -27.33
C LEU A 14 34.71 -17.46 -26.26
N LEU A 15 34.59 -16.20 -25.83
CA LEU A 15 33.34 -15.50 -25.46
C LEU A 15 32.73 -15.95 -24.12
N SER A 16 33.20 -15.52 -22.95
CA SER A 16 33.11 -14.13 -22.44
C SER A 16 32.14 -13.24 -23.21
N LEU A 17 30.88 -13.30 -22.80
CA LEU A 17 29.93 -12.20 -22.63
C LEU A 17 28.54 -12.83 -22.55
N THR A 18 28.16 -13.34 -21.38
CA THR A 18 26.74 -13.34 -21.02
C THR A 18 26.33 -11.89 -21.05
N ALA A 19 25.66 -11.48 -22.13
CA ALA A 19 24.97 -10.23 -22.20
C ALA A 19 23.96 -10.23 -21.06
N CYS A 20 24.31 -9.59 -19.95
CA CYS A 20 23.33 -8.95 -19.10
C CYS A 20 22.58 -8.02 -20.05
N LYS A 21 21.37 -8.42 -20.43
CA LYS A 21 20.43 -7.53 -21.08
C LYS A 21 19.96 -6.55 -20.02
N GLU A 22 20.83 -5.61 -19.70
CA GLU A 22 20.48 -4.39 -19.00
C GLU A 22 19.89 -3.47 -20.08
N SER A 23 18.57 -3.57 -20.25
CA SER A 23 17.83 -2.71 -21.17
C SER A 23 16.61 -2.20 -20.42
N GLY A 24 16.72 -0.98 -19.93
CA GLY A 24 15.59 -0.25 -19.39
C GLY A 24 15.99 0.65 -18.26
N ASN A 25 16.81 1.66 -18.55
CA ASN A 25 16.80 2.99 -17.95
C ASN A 25 16.11 3.12 -16.58
N ASP A 26 16.57 2.39 -15.56
CA ASP A 26 16.13 2.61 -14.19
C ASP A 26 16.91 3.83 -13.70
N LYS A 27 16.37 5.00 -14.05
CA LYS A 27 16.40 6.11 -13.10
C LYS A 27 15.68 5.58 -11.87
N GLY A 28 16.43 4.93 -10.99
CA GLY A 28 16.01 4.59 -9.65
C GLY A 28 15.70 5.91 -8.96
N ALA A 29 14.48 6.40 -9.19
CA ALA A 29 13.85 7.33 -8.30
C ALA A 29 13.89 6.61 -6.97
N SER A 30 14.75 7.09 -6.08
CA SER A 30 14.67 6.77 -4.66
C SER A 30 13.29 7.28 -4.25
N ALA A 31 12.28 6.42 -4.41
CA ALA A 31 10.96 6.64 -3.87
C ALA A 31 11.21 6.84 -2.38
N LYS A 32 10.75 7.97 -1.84
CA LYS A 32 10.87 8.22 -0.41
C LYS A 32 10.23 7.03 0.31
N PRO A 33 10.86 6.51 1.37
CA PRO A 33 10.21 5.50 2.19
C PRO A 33 8.90 6.10 2.71
N THR A 34 7.80 5.42 2.39
CA THR A 34 6.48 5.68 2.97
C THR A 34 6.44 5.16 4.40
N LYS A 35 5.55 5.70 5.22
CA LYS A 35 5.31 5.26 6.61
C LYS A 35 4.95 3.77 6.68
N PHE A 36 4.19 3.30 5.71
CA PHE A 36 3.77 1.90 5.56
C PHE A 36 4.35 1.32 4.28
N ASN A 37 4.73 0.04 4.31
CA ASN A 37 5.11 -0.67 3.10
C ASN A 37 3.88 -1.08 2.26
N GLU A 38 4.12 -1.60 1.05
CA GLU A 38 3.06 -1.98 0.12
C GLU A 38 2.11 -3.04 0.69
N GLU A 39 2.63 -4.08 1.35
CA GLU A 39 1.82 -5.15 1.95
C GLU A 39 0.91 -4.63 3.08
N GLU A 40 1.40 -3.70 3.89
CA GLU A 40 0.63 -3.03 4.94
C GLU A 40 -0.51 -2.18 4.36
N ILE A 41 -0.24 -1.47 3.26
CA ILE A 41 -1.24 -0.66 2.56
C ILE A 41 -2.28 -1.55 1.89
N GLU A 42 -1.87 -2.61 1.20
CA GLU A 42 -2.76 -3.53 0.50
C GLU A 42 -3.67 -4.28 1.49
N SER A 43 -3.15 -4.71 2.63
CA SER A 43 -3.95 -5.36 3.67
C SER A 43 -4.99 -4.40 4.28
N ALA A 44 -4.64 -3.14 4.53
CA ALA A 44 -5.60 -2.13 4.98
C ALA A 44 -6.68 -1.83 3.92
N ILE A 45 -6.29 -1.69 2.65
CA ILE A 45 -7.21 -1.52 1.53
C ILE A 45 -8.17 -2.72 1.41
N LYS A 46 -7.67 -3.93 1.63
CA LYS A 46 -8.50 -5.14 1.62
C LYS A 46 -9.56 -5.08 2.72
N VAL A 47 -9.21 -4.69 3.94
CA VAL A 47 -10.19 -4.52 5.03
C VAL A 47 -11.29 -3.52 4.65
N VAL A 48 -10.93 -2.37 4.05
CA VAL A 48 -11.94 -1.40 3.59
C VAL A 48 -12.83 -1.98 2.50
N LYS A 49 -12.27 -2.66 1.50
CA LYS A 49 -13.06 -3.26 0.42
C LYS A 49 -14.02 -4.33 0.93
N ASP A 50 -13.57 -5.16 1.85
CA ASP A 50 -14.38 -6.25 2.42
C ASP A 50 -15.52 -5.71 3.30
N ASN A 51 -15.37 -4.52 3.87
CA ASN A 51 -16.37 -3.88 4.75
C ASN A 51 -17.15 -2.74 4.07
N PHE A 52 -16.84 -2.37 2.84
CA PHE A 52 -17.58 -1.36 2.10
C PHE A 52 -18.98 -1.86 1.76
N SER A 53 -19.96 -1.46 2.58
CA SER A 53 -21.35 -1.90 2.45
C SER A 53 -22.33 -0.76 2.73
N PHE A 54 -22.38 0.18 1.80
CA PHE A 54 -23.36 1.26 1.84
C PHE A 54 -24.49 0.97 0.83
N PRO A 55 -25.75 0.89 1.27
CA PRO A 55 -26.88 0.70 0.36
C PRO A 55 -26.92 1.77 -0.73
N GLY A 56 -27.16 1.35 -1.98
CA GLY A 56 -27.21 2.27 -3.12
C GLY A 56 -25.89 2.95 -3.47
N ALA A 57 -24.77 2.49 -2.90
CA ALA A 57 -23.45 3.03 -3.18
C ALA A 57 -22.74 2.29 -4.31
N GLU A 58 -21.99 3.04 -5.11
CA GLU A 58 -21.07 2.52 -6.11
C GLU A 58 -19.64 2.98 -5.79
N LEU A 59 -18.81 2.04 -5.34
CA LEU A 59 -17.40 2.31 -5.03
C LEU A 59 -16.61 2.61 -6.31
N LYS A 60 -15.99 3.79 -6.38
CA LYS A 60 -15.20 4.24 -7.54
C LYS A 60 -13.71 4.12 -7.31
N ARG A 61 -13.26 4.37 -6.08
CA ARG A 61 -11.83 4.35 -5.73
C ARG A 61 -11.61 3.94 -4.28
N VAL A 62 -10.53 3.22 -4.05
CA VAL A 62 -9.95 2.97 -2.72
C VAL A 62 -8.46 3.26 -2.84
N ARG A 63 -7.90 4.09 -1.97
CA ARG A 63 -6.50 4.50 -2.06
C ARG A 63 -5.94 4.89 -0.69
N TYR A 64 -4.64 4.70 -0.53
CA TYR A 64 -3.84 5.33 0.50
C TYR A 64 -3.23 6.61 -0.05
N ASP A 65 -3.22 7.67 0.75
CA ASP A 65 -2.50 8.92 0.51
C ASP A 65 -1.83 9.29 1.83
N GLU A 66 -0.51 9.20 1.86
CA GLU A 66 0.26 9.33 3.11
C GLU A 66 0.09 10.69 3.76
N ALA A 67 0.18 11.78 2.97
CA ALA A 67 0.09 13.13 3.52
C ALA A 67 -1.29 13.36 4.15
N LYS A 68 -2.36 12.98 3.45
CA LYS A 68 -3.72 13.06 4.00
C LYS A 68 -3.91 12.13 5.18
N SER A 69 -3.39 10.90 5.11
CA SER A 69 -3.49 9.95 6.21
C SER A 69 -2.83 10.49 7.47
N GLU A 70 -1.67 11.14 7.36
CA GLU A 70 -0.99 11.74 8.51
C GLU A 70 -1.75 12.93 9.11
N GLU A 71 -2.44 13.72 8.28
CA GLU A 71 -3.33 14.80 8.74
C GLU A 71 -4.53 14.24 9.51
N GLU A 72 -5.22 13.24 8.94
CA GLU A 72 -6.37 12.58 9.56
C GLU A 72 -5.99 11.85 10.86
N ILE A 73 -4.81 11.21 10.91
CA ILE A 73 -4.31 10.58 12.15
C ILE A 73 -4.14 11.62 13.25
N LYS A 74 -3.64 12.82 12.97
CA LYS A 74 -3.52 13.88 13.99
C LYS A 74 -4.89 14.27 14.54
N VAL A 75 -5.86 14.50 13.65
CA VAL A 75 -7.25 14.83 14.05
C VAL A 75 -7.86 13.72 14.88
N PHE A 76 -7.71 12.46 14.46
CA PHE A 76 -8.20 11.29 15.17
C PHE A 76 -7.61 11.15 16.58
N MET A 77 -6.31 11.38 16.74
CA MET A 77 -5.63 11.29 18.02
C MET A 77 -5.96 12.48 18.95
N GLU A 78 -6.21 13.66 18.40
CA GLU A 78 -6.45 14.88 19.20
C GLU A 78 -7.93 15.08 19.58
N TYR A 79 -8.84 14.73 18.66
CA TYR A 79 -10.27 15.03 18.76
C TYR A 79 -11.17 13.81 18.58
N GLY A 80 -10.69 12.74 17.94
CA GLY A 80 -11.48 11.56 17.61
C GLY A 80 -11.41 10.45 18.66
N ALA A 81 -11.82 9.25 18.24
CA ALA A 81 -11.84 8.08 19.10
C ALA A 81 -10.43 7.62 19.55
N GLY A 82 -9.35 8.12 18.95
CA GLY A 82 -7.98 7.82 19.36
C GLY A 82 -7.53 8.56 20.62
N LYS A 83 -8.25 9.63 20.99
CA LYS A 83 -7.91 10.46 22.14
C LYS A 83 -7.91 9.67 23.44
N ASP A 84 -6.83 9.80 24.20
CA ASP A 84 -6.64 9.20 25.53
C ASP A 84 -6.70 7.65 25.56
N LYS A 85 -6.66 6.96 24.40
CA LYS A 85 -6.71 5.49 24.33
C LYS A 85 -5.33 4.80 24.35
N GLY A 86 -4.24 5.55 24.32
CA GLY A 86 -2.89 4.98 24.29
C GLY A 86 -2.56 4.24 22.98
N ILE A 87 -3.29 4.52 21.90
CA ILE A 87 -3.02 3.99 20.55
C ILE A 87 -1.71 4.61 20.04
N ASP A 88 -0.80 3.78 19.53
CA ASP A 88 0.40 4.27 18.84
C ASP A 88 -0.01 4.82 17.46
N PRO A 89 0.24 6.11 17.15
CA PRO A 89 -0.04 6.67 15.84
C PRO A 89 0.66 5.95 14.67
N ASN A 90 1.72 5.18 14.92
CA ASN A 90 2.38 4.34 13.91
C ASN A 90 1.58 3.09 13.55
N ASN A 91 0.60 2.72 14.39
CA ASN A 91 -0.33 1.63 14.15
C ASN A 91 -1.73 2.14 13.78
N VAL A 92 -1.80 3.35 13.21
CA VAL A 92 -3.01 3.91 12.61
C VAL A 92 -2.74 4.22 11.14
N ILE A 93 -3.61 3.73 10.26
CA ILE A 93 -3.60 4.02 8.82
C ILE A 93 -4.98 4.52 8.40
N VAL A 94 -5.03 5.53 7.53
CA VAL A 94 -6.28 6.06 7.00
C VAL A 94 -6.36 5.79 5.51
N ILE A 95 -7.41 5.07 5.12
CA ILE A 95 -7.70 4.72 3.73
C ILE A 95 -8.86 5.58 3.25
N PHE A 96 -8.77 6.06 2.02
CA PHE A 96 -9.75 6.96 1.43
C PHE A 96 -10.54 6.25 0.34
N THR A 97 -11.85 6.51 0.33
CA THR A 97 -12.76 6.01 -0.69
C THR A 97 -13.46 7.14 -1.42
N ASP A 98 -13.61 6.97 -2.74
CA ASP A 98 -14.51 7.77 -3.55
C ASP A 98 -15.67 6.86 -3.96
N PHE A 99 -16.91 7.29 -3.75
CA PHE A 99 -18.10 6.52 -4.13
C PHE A 99 -19.30 7.44 -4.39
N ASP A 100 -20.28 6.93 -5.13
CA ASP A 100 -21.52 7.65 -5.41
C ASP A 100 -22.69 6.96 -4.73
N ILE A 101 -23.60 7.73 -4.12
CA ILE A 101 -24.90 7.24 -3.66
C ILE A 101 -25.95 7.57 -4.70
N THR A 102 -26.42 6.56 -5.44
CA THR A 102 -27.42 6.72 -6.50
C THR A 102 -28.82 6.28 -6.06
N GLY A 103 -28.87 5.31 -5.14
CA GLY A 103 -30.10 4.71 -4.61
C GLY A 103 -30.59 5.34 -3.30
N GLU A 104 -31.55 4.66 -2.67
CA GLU A 104 -31.90 4.94 -1.28
C GLU A 104 -30.78 4.47 -0.36
N ASN A 105 -30.42 5.31 0.60
CA ASN A 105 -29.47 4.98 1.65
C ASN A 105 -30.01 5.53 2.98
N PRO A 106 -30.01 4.73 4.07
CA PRO A 106 -30.60 5.14 5.34
C PRO A 106 -29.79 6.21 6.08
N VAL A 107 -28.52 6.40 5.72
CA VAL A 107 -27.57 7.26 6.45
C VAL A 107 -27.01 8.36 5.56
N LEU A 108 -26.63 8.02 4.34
CA LEU A 108 -25.97 8.93 3.41
C LEU A 108 -26.96 9.51 2.40
N SER A 109 -26.83 10.80 2.10
CA SER A 109 -27.60 11.45 1.04
C SER A 109 -27.13 11.02 -0.35
N LYS A 110 -28.01 11.12 -1.35
CA LYS A 110 -27.59 10.95 -2.75
C LYS A 110 -26.52 11.99 -3.12
N GLY A 111 -25.50 11.55 -3.83
CA GLY A 111 -24.41 12.43 -4.26
C GLY A 111 -23.08 11.72 -4.39
N GLU A 112 -22.06 12.51 -4.69
CA GLU A 112 -20.67 12.06 -4.77
C GLU A 112 -19.98 12.27 -3.42
N TYR A 113 -19.31 11.22 -2.95
CA TYR A 113 -18.46 11.25 -1.77
C TYR A 113 -17.02 11.10 -2.24
N LYS A 114 -16.19 12.07 -1.91
CA LYS A 114 -14.74 12.07 -2.22
C LYS A 114 -13.95 12.04 -0.94
N ASP A 115 -12.88 11.28 -0.93
CA ASP A 115 -11.98 11.19 0.23
C ASP A 115 -12.71 10.81 1.53
N TYR A 116 -13.78 9.99 1.44
CA TYR A 116 -14.41 9.45 2.64
C TYR A 116 -13.41 8.54 3.33
N ASN A 117 -13.02 8.90 4.55
CA ASN A 117 -11.94 8.27 5.29
C ASN A 117 -12.43 6.99 5.99
N TRP A 118 -11.49 6.08 6.20
CA TRP A 118 -11.63 4.87 7.00
C TRP A 118 -10.40 4.81 7.88
N ILE A 119 -10.59 4.89 9.19
CA ILE A 119 -9.50 4.89 10.17
C ILE A 119 -9.33 3.46 10.68
N LEU A 120 -8.19 2.85 10.35
CA LEU A 120 -7.86 1.50 10.75
C LEU A 120 -6.74 1.53 11.78
N VAL A 121 -6.89 0.71 12.82
CA VAL A 121 -5.92 0.55 13.91
C VAL A 121 -5.47 -0.90 14.00
N ARG A 122 -4.27 -1.12 14.53
CA ARG A 122 -3.76 -2.44 14.90
C ARG A 122 -2.99 -2.35 16.22
N THR A 123 -2.82 -3.46 16.92
CA THR A 123 -2.08 -3.47 18.18
C THR A 123 -0.57 -3.28 17.96
N ASP A 124 -0.04 -3.97 16.95
CA ASP A 124 1.37 -3.98 16.57
C ASP A 124 1.53 -4.33 15.08
N LYS A 125 2.78 -4.41 14.59
CA LYS A 125 3.08 -4.64 13.17
C LYS A 125 2.59 -5.98 12.62
N ASP A 126 2.44 -6.99 13.46
CA ASP A 126 2.05 -8.34 13.06
C ASP A 126 0.55 -8.59 13.22
N SER A 127 -0.17 -7.64 13.82
CA SER A 127 -1.61 -7.69 14.03
C SER A 127 -2.41 -7.27 12.80
N GLU A 128 -3.59 -7.85 12.63
CA GLU A 128 -4.54 -7.44 11.59
C GLU A 128 -5.07 -6.02 11.83
N TRP A 129 -5.41 -5.35 10.72
CA TRP A 129 -6.09 -4.05 10.76
C TRP A 129 -7.56 -4.20 11.15
N VAL A 130 -8.03 -3.33 12.03
CA VAL A 130 -9.43 -3.24 12.47
C VAL A 130 -9.94 -1.82 12.19
N ILE A 131 -11.15 -1.70 11.65
CA ILE A 131 -11.80 -0.39 11.47
C ILE A 131 -12.19 0.15 12.85
N GLU A 132 -11.63 1.30 13.22
CA GLU A 132 -11.96 2.01 14.46
C GLU A 132 -13.02 3.08 14.22
N ASP A 133 -12.96 3.77 13.06
CA ASP A 133 -13.89 4.84 12.71
C ASP A 133 -13.95 5.05 11.18
N GLN A 134 -14.97 5.78 10.72
CA GLN A 134 -15.16 6.12 9.31
C GLN A 134 -16.05 7.37 9.11
N GLY A 135 -15.68 8.20 8.15
CA GLY A 135 -16.42 9.41 7.78
C GLY A 135 -15.69 10.71 8.10
N TYR A 136 -16.16 11.79 7.47
CA TYR A 136 -15.54 13.11 7.55
C TYR A 136 -15.46 13.69 8.96
#